data_AF-A0A174F2Q8-F1
#
_entry.id   AF-A0A174F2Q8-F1
#
_cell.length_a   1.000
_cell.length_b   1.000
_cell.length_c   1.000
_cell.angle_alpha   90.00
_cell.angle_beta   90.00
_cell.angle_gamma   90.00
#
_symmetry.space_group_name_H-M   'P 1'
#
loop_
_entity.id
_entity.type
_entity.pdbx_description
1 polymer ?
#
loop_
_entity_poly.entity_id
_entity_poly.type
_entity_poly.pdbx_seq_one_letter_code
_entity_poly.pdbx_strand_id
1 'polypeptide(L)'
;MIKRTKKIMSAIIVAMMVVTTNSYNVFAADDDKWTEATKGEAWDEWCERWEIIKTDWTQLSLTPGADATQLNFAWYSVIGEENPIVKVSKNYDMSDAKIFEGNQSSAVPGYVSNKVTVMGLE
;
A
#
# COMPACT_ATOMS: atom_id res chain seq x y z
N MET A 1 -36.29 44.48 -29.19
CA MET A 1 -35.14 43.69 -29.71
C MET A 1 -33.99 43.53 -28.70
N ILE A 2 -33.64 44.53 -27.89
CA ILE A 2 -32.48 44.51 -26.97
C ILE A 2 -32.48 43.39 -25.90
N LYS A 3 -33.64 42.98 -25.36
CA LYS A 3 -33.73 41.87 -24.38
C LYS A 3 -33.44 40.48 -24.98
N ARG A 4 -33.72 40.26 -26.27
CA ARG A 4 -33.39 39.01 -26.98
C ARG A 4 -31.89 38.93 -27.26
N THR A 5 -31.27 40.05 -27.65
CA THR A 5 -29.83 40.14 -27.90
C THR A 5 -29.01 39.86 -26.64
N LYS A 6 -29.41 40.37 -25.46
CA LYS A 6 -28.73 40.08 -24.18
C LYS A 6 -28.85 38.60 -23.76
N LYS A 7 -29.99 37.94 -24.02
CA LYS A 7 -30.16 36.49 -23.75
C LYS A 7 -29.32 35.62 -24.69
N ILE A 8 -29.19 36.02 -25.96
CA ILE A 8 -28.35 35.32 -26.95
C ILE A 8 -26.86 35.48 -26.61
N MET A 9 -26.44 36.66 -26.13
CA MET A 9 -25.06 36.93 -25.74
C MET A 9 -24.65 36.17 -24.46
N SER A 10 -25.53 36.08 -23.46
CA SER A 10 -25.28 35.23 -22.27
C SER A 10 -25.25 33.74 -22.58
N ALA A 11 -26.05 33.27 -23.54
CA ALA A 11 -26.02 31.87 -23.98
C ALA A 11 -24.71 31.50 -24.70
N ILE A 12 -24.13 32.44 -25.46
CA ILE A 12 -22.85 32.25 -26.16
C ILE A 12 -21.66 32.22 -25.18
N ILE A 13 -21.67 33.03 -24.12
CA ILE A 13 -20.59 33.04 -23.11
C ILE A 13 -20.63 31.76 -22.24
N VAL A 14 -21.82 31.26 -21.88
CA VAL A 14 -21.96 29.99 -21.15
C VAL A 14 -21.57 28.79 -22.03
N ALA A 15 -21.88 28.82 -23.33
CA ALA A 15 -21.45 27.78 -24.26
C ALA A 15 -19.92 27.73 -24.44
N MET A 16 -19.21 28.87 -24.38
CA MET A 16 -17.74 28.88 -24.46
C MET A 16 -17.06 28.40 -23.17
N MET A 17 -17.66 28.62 -21.98
CA MET A 17 -17.11 28.08 -20.72
C MET A 17 -17.24 26.56 -20.59
N VAL A 18 -18.20 25.93 -21.28
CA VAL A 18 -18.35 24.47 -21.29
C VAL A 18 -17.30 23.79 -22.21
N VAL A 19 -16.66 24.54 -23.12
CA VAL A 19 -15.65 23.99 -24.05
C VAL A 19 -14.24 23.95 -23.43
N THR A 20 -13.99 24.62 -22.31
CA THR A 20 -12.65 24.66 -21.67
C THR A 20 -12.51 23.82 -20.40
N THR A 21 -13.48 22.98 -20.06
CA THR A 21 -13.21 21.84 -19.18
C THR A 21 -12.41 20.80 -19.99
N ASN A 22 -11.14 21.12 -20.24
CA ASN A 22 -10.12 20.09 -20.38
C ASN A 22 -10.09 19.37 -19.04
N SER A 23 -10.98 18.40 -18.86
CA SER A 23 -10.68 17.24 -18.05
C SER A 23 -9.37 16.73 -18.61
N TYR A 24 -8.26 17.08 -17.96
CA TYR A 24 -7.06 16.28 -18.06
C TYR A 24 -7.48 14.90 -17.62
N ASN A 25 -7.80 14.04 -18.58
CA ASN A 25 -7.78 12.62 -18.34
C ASN A 25 -6.32 12.34 -17.99
N VAL A 26 -6.02 12.33 -16.70
CA VAL A 26 -4.83 11.66 -16.20
C VAL A 26 -5.16 10.19 -16.39
N PHE A 27 -4.89 9.70 -17.58
CA PHE A 27 -4.71 8.27 -17.76
C PHE A 27 -3.51 7.89 -16.90
N ALA A 28 -3.61 6.80 -16.13
CA ALA A 28 -2.41 6.13 -15.66
C ALA A 28 -1.50 5.96 -16.89
N ALA A 29 -0.21 6.25 -16.75
CA ALA A 29 0.71 6.12 -17.87
C ALA A 29 0.55 4.71 -18.47
N ASP A 30 0.25 4.63 -19.76
CA ASP A 30 0.34 3.37 -20.49
C ASP A 30 1.81 2.95 -20.42
N ASP A 31 2.06 1.86 -19.69
CA ASP A 31 3.34 1.17 -19.52
C ASP A 31 4.57 2.10 -19.57
N ASP A 32 4.83 2.77 -18.45
CA ASP A 32 5.99 3.67 -18.33
C ASP A 32 7.33 2.94 -18.24
N LYS A 33 7.35 1.61 -18.16
CA LYS A 33 8.53 0.75 -17.90
C LYS A 33 9.32 1.11 -16.63
N TRP A 34 8.87 2.08 -15.84
CA TRP A 34 9.45 2.44 -14.55
C TRP A 34 8.83 1.62 -13.43
N THR A 35 7.60 1.12 -13.65
CA THR A 35 6.80 0.42 -12.64
C THR A 35 6.49 -1.05 -12.98
N GLU A 36 6.82 -1.51 -14.18
CA GLU A 36 6.69 -2.93 -14.51
C GLU A 36 7.73 -3.74 -13.75
N ALA A 37 7.28 -4.55 -12.80
CA ALA A 37 8.11 -5.61 -12.24
C ALA A 37 8.66 -6.46 -13.39
N THR A 38 9.95 -6.77 -13.37
CA THR A 38 10.56 -7.63 -14.39
C THR A 38 9.87 -8.99 -14.38
N LYS A 39 8.99 -9.22 -15.37
CA LYS A 39 8.33 -10.50 -15.59
C LYS A 39 9.32 -11.44 -16.26
N GLY A 40 10.01 -12.24 -15.45
CA GLY A 40 10.98 -13.26 -15.85
C GLY A 40 10.87 -14.48 -14.92
N GLU A 41 11.85 -15.40 -14.99
CA GLU A 41 11.81 -16.67 -14.24
C GLU A 41 11.50 -16.48 -12.74
N ALA A 42 12.08 -15.47 -12.08
CA ALA A 42 11.81 -15.17 -10.68
C ALA A 42 10.36 -14.74 -10.39
N TRP A 43 9.69 -14.08 -11.35
CA TRP A 43 8.27 -13.72 -11.23
C TRP A 43 7.37 -14.95 -11.39
N ASP A 44 7.71 -15.83 -12.34
CA ASP A 44 6.97 -17.07 -12.57
C ASP A 44 7.09 -18.02 -11.38
N GLU A 45 8.31 -18.19 -10.84
CA GLU A 45 8.56 -18.95 -9.59
C GLU A 45 7.77 -18.36 -8.41
N TRP A 46 7.71 -17.03 -8.29
CA TRP A 46 6.91 -16.39 -7.26
C TRP A 46 5.41 -16.66 -7.43
N CYS A 47 4.89 -16.64 -8.67
CA CYS A 47 3.49 -16.93 -8.95
C CYS A 47 3.14 -18.39 -8.58
N GLU A 48 3.98 -19.35 -8.94
CA GLU A 48 3.80 -20.75 -8.56
C GLU A 48 3.85 -20.93 -7.05
N ARG A 49 4.80 -20.27 -6.38
CA ARG A 49 4.92 -20.30 -4.92
C ARG A 49 3.71 -19.68 -4.24
N TRP A 50 3.21 -18.57 -4.77
CA TRP A 50 2.03 -17.87 -4.25
C TRP A 50 0.80 -18.79 -4.22
N GLU A 51 0.57 -19.57 -5.29
CA GLU A 51 -0.55 -20.51 -5.35
C GLU A 51 -0.53 -21.55 -4.22
N ILE A 52 0.65 -21.88 -3.70
CA ILE A 52 0.85 -22.80 -2.57
C ILE A 52 0.58 -22.09 -1.23
N ILE A 53 1.05 -20.85 -1.06
CA ILE A 53 1.05 -20.15 0.23
C ILE A 53 -0.12 -19.20 0.45
N LYS A 54 -0.93 -18.88 -0.57
CA LYS A 54 -1.98 -17.86 -0.49
C LYS A 54 -3.07 -18.10 0.56
N THR A 55 -3.24 -19.34 1.02
CA THR A 55 -4.19 -19.69 2.10
C THR A 55 -3.53 -19.82 3.47
N ASP A 56 -2.21 -19.68 3.55
CA ASP A 56 -1.49 -19.64 4.81
C ASP A 56 -1.61 -18.25 5.42
N TRP A 57 -2.28 -18.15 6.57
CA TRP A 57 -2.51 -16.88 7.25
C TRP A 57 -1.31 -16.40 8.06
N THR A 58 -0.28 -17.23 8.21
CA THR A 58 0.93 -16.91 8.98
C THR A 58 1.95 -16.10 8.19
N GLN A 59 1.68 -15.84 6.92
CA GLN A 59 2.53 -15.02 6.06
C GLN A 59 2.68 -13.59 6.63
N LEU A 60 3.91 -13.08 6.60
CA LEU A 60 4.26 -11.75 7.11
C LEU A 60 3.81 -10.67 6.12
N SER A 61 3.05 -9.70 6.62
CA SER A 61 2.71 -8.47 5.93
C SER A 61 3.58 -7.32 6.43
N LEU A 62 4.09 -6.53 5.49
CA LEU A 62 4.93 -5.37 5.74
C LEU A 62 4.33 -4.15 5.03
N THR A 63 4.18 -3.04 5.74
CA THR A 63 3.73 -1.77 5.14
C THR A 63 4.57 -0.59 5.63
N PRO A 64 4.64 0.51 4.86
CA PRO A 64 5.16 1.77 5.37
C PRO A 64 4.46 2.20 6.66
N GLY A 65 5.24 2.79 7.58
CA GLY A 65 4.72 3.42 8.78
C GLY A 65 4.17 4.82 8.53
N ALA A 66 4.05 5.62 9.60
CA ALA A 66 3.54 7.00 9.49
C ALA A 66 4.48 7.92 8.68
N ASP A 67 5.76 7.57 8.61
CA ASP A 67 6.79 8.26 7.84
C ASP A 67 7.91 7.28 7.41
N ALA A 68 8.92 7.78 6.69
CA ALA A 68 10.02 6.97 6.15
C ALA A 68 10.91 6.30 7.21
N THR A 69 10.84 6.74 8.47
CA THR A 69 11.60 6.14 9.59
C THR A 69 10.85 4.99 10.25
N GLN A 70 9.68 4.60 9.72
CA GLN A 70 8.79 3.62 10.33
C GLN A 70 8.35 2.53 9.36
N LEU A 71 8.23 1.30 9.86
CA LEU A 71 7.66 0.15 9.15
C LEU A 71 6.71 -0.62 10.06
N ASN A 72 5.56 -1.03 9.52
CA ASN A 72 4.57 -1.84 10.22
C ASN A 72 4.67 -3.29 9.78
N PHE A 73 4.73 -4.19 10.75
CA PHE A 73 4.75 -5.63 10.58
C PHE A 73 3.46 -6.23 11.12
N ALA A 74 2.82 -7.12 10.36
CA ALA A 74 1.66 -7.86 10.82
C ALA A 74 1.69 -9.31 10.34
N TRP A 75 1.31 -10.25 11.20
CA TRP A 75 1.20 -11.67 10.87
C TRP A 75 0.18 -12.34 11.78
N TYR A 76 -0.34 -13.50 11.39
CA TYR A 76 -1.08 -14.35 12.32
C TYR A 76 -0.17 -15.40 12.94
N SER A 77 -0.44 -15.74 14.19
CA SER A 77 0.11 -16.93 14.85
C SER A 77 -1.02 -17.78 15.42
N VAL A 78 -0.73 -19.04 15.73
CA VAL A 78 -1.66 -19.90 16.45
C VAL A 78 -1.90 -19.37 17.87
N ILE A 79 -3.12 -19.55 18.38
CA ILE A 79 -3.45 -19.19 19.77
C ILE A 79 -2.47 -19.87 20.73
N GLY A 80 -1.91 -19.10 21.67
CA GLY A 80 -0.92 -19.56 22.65
C GLY A 80 0.50 -19.12 22.33
N GLU A 81 0.78 -18.66 21.11
CA GLU A 81 2.02 -17.94 20.82
C GLU A 81 1.89 -16.48 21.30
N GLU A 82 2.75 -16.10 22.24
CA GLU A 82 2.72 -14.79 22.90
C GLU A 82 3.93 -13.93 22.49
N ASN A 83 3.87 -12.63 22.83
CA ASN A 83 4.94 -11.65 22.66
C ASN A 83 5.36 -11.44 21.20
N PRO A 84 4.53 -10.76 20.39
CA PRO A 84 4.92 -10.38 19.04
C PRO A 84 6.12 -9.42 19.09
N ILE A 85 7.27 -9.88 18.61
CA ILE A 85 8.53 -9.14 18.67
C ILE A 85 9.16 -9.08 17.28
N VAL A 86 9.62 -7.90 16.88
CA VAL A 86 10.50 -7.71 15.71
C VAL A 86 11.86 -7.23 16.21
N LYS A 87 12.93 -7.88 15.73
CA LYS A 87 14.31 -7.47 15.97
C LYS A 87 14.89 -6.87 14.70
N VAL A 88 15.52 -5.71 14.80
CA VAL A 88 16.15 -5.02 13.67
C VAL A 88 17.57 -4.63 14.05
N SER A 89 18.54 -5.00 13.21
CA SER A 89 19.94 -4.60 13.35
C SER A 89 20.50 -4.14 12.00
N LYS A 90 21.53 -3.28 12.06
CA LYS A 90 22.39 -2.97 10.91
C LYS A 90 23.48 -4.04 10.71
N ASN A 91 23.72 -4.87 11.73
CA ASN A 91 24.74 -5.92 11.70
C ASN A 91 24.13 -7.23 11.20
N TYR A 92 24.82 -7.90 10.28
CA TYR A 92 24.36 -9.16 9.68
C TYR A 92 24.14 -10.28 10.71
N ASP A 93 24.96 -10.30 11.77
CA ASP A 93 24.88 -11.27 12.86
C ASP A 93 23.82 -10.92 13.91
N MET A 94 23.02 -9.86 13.68
CA MET A 94 22.02 -9.33 14.62
C MET A 94 22.59 -8.86 15.96
N SER A 95 23.91 -8.66 16.07
CA SER A 95 24.49 -7.95 17.21
C SER A 95 23.89 -6.54 17.31
N ASP A 96 23.74 -6.02 18.53
CA ASP A 96 23.16 -4.70 18.81
C ASP A 96 21.76 -4.46 18.22
N ALA A 97 20.98 -5.54 18.01
CA ALA A 97 19.62 -5.42 17.51
C ALA A 97 18.71 -4.62 18.45
N LYS A 98 17.93 -3.70 17.87
CA LYS A 98 16.81 -3.06 18.55
C LYS A 98 15.62 -4.01 18.55
N ILE A 99 14.94 -4.10 19.69
CA ILE A 99 13.76 -4.95 19.91
C ILE A 99 12.52 -4.05 19.92
N PHE A 100 11.53 -4.42 19.12
CA PHE A 100 10.23 -3.76 19.07
C PHE A 100 9.15 -4.77 19.44
N GLU A 101 8.46 -4.49 20.54
CA GLU A 101 7.31 -5.27 20.99
C GLU A 101 6.03 -4.76 20.36
N GLY A 102 5.15 -5.69 20.03
CA GLY A 102 3.88 -5.43 19.38
C GLY A 102 2.68 -5.67 20.28
N ASN A 103 1.52 -5.49 19.66
CA ASN A 103 0.24 -5.84 20.26
C ASN A 103 -0.33 -7.06 19.56
N GLN A 104 -1.04 -7.87 20.35
CA GLN A 104 -1.76 -9.04 19.86
C GLN A 104 -3.27 -8.87 20.08
N SER A 105 -4.07 -9.37 19.14
CA SER A 105 -5.54 -9.33 19.20
C SER A 105 -6.11 -10.59 18.56
N SER A 106 -7.30 -11.03 18.99
CA SER A 106 -7.99 -12.16 18.34
C SER A 106 -8.17 -11.94 16.83
N ALA A 107 -8.03 -13.00 16.05
CA ALA A 107 -8.22 -12.99 14.60
C ALA A 107 -9.33 -14.00 14.21
N VAL A 108 -9.14 -14.69 13.09
CA VAL A 108 -9.95 -15.84 12.67
C VAL A 108 -9.81 -17.01 13.66
N PRO A 109 -10.80 -17.93 13.74
CA PRO A 109 -10.76 -19.03 14.70
C PRO A 109 -9.46 -19.83 14.65
N GLY A 110 -8.85 -20.05 15.81
CA GLY A 110 -7.56 -20.76 15.94
C GLY A 110 -6.32 -19.85 15.90
N TYR A 111 -6.48 -18.56 15.57
CA TYR A 111 -5.37 -17.63 15.37
C TYR A 111 -5.52 -16.32 16.14
N VAL A 112 -4.38 -15.69 16.37
CA VAL A 112 -4.22 -14.32 16.87
C VAL A 112 -3.46 -13.49 15.85
N SER A 113 -3.80 -12.20 15.76
CA SER A 113 -3.13 -11.23 14.90
C SER A 113 -2.12 -10.44 15.72
N ASN A 114 -0.89 -10.44 15.22
CA ASN A 114 0.25 -9.72 15.77
C ASN A 114 0.49 -8.45 14.96
N LYS A 115 0.81 -7.34 15.63
CA LYS A 115 1.10 -6.05 15.01
C LYS A 115 2.26 -5.36 15.71
N VAL A 116 3.33 -5.08 14.99
CA VAL A 116 4.53 -4.39 15.51
C VAL A 116 4.84 -3.21 14.62
N THR A 117 5.08 -2.04 15.19
CA THR A 117 5.63 -0.88 14.46
C THR A 117 7.10 -0.71 14.85
N VAL A 118 7.99 -0.88 13.89
CA VAL A 118 9.39 -0.53 14.01
C VAL A 118 9.54 0.96 13.71
N MET A 119 10.35 1.65 14.52
CA MET A 119 10.56 3.10 14.43
C MET A 119 12.05 3.44 14.48
N GLY A 120 12.41 4.61 13.96
CA GLY A 120 13.79 5.12 13.99
C GLY A 120 14.70 4.41 12.99
N LEU A 121 14.17 4.06 11.83
CA LEU A 121 14.93 3.63 10.66
C LEU A 121 15.62 4.83 9.99
N GLU A 122 16.78 4.59 9.38
CA GLU A 122 17.66 5.60 8.74
C GLU A 122 17.92 5.25 7.28
#